data_AF-A0A317K460-F1
#
_entry.id   AF-A0A317K460-F1
#
_cell.length_a   1.000
_cell.length_b   1.000
_cell.length_c   1.000
_cell.angle_alpha   90.00
_cell.angle_beta   90.00
_cell.angle_gamma   90.00
#
_symmetry.space_group_name_H-M   'P 1'
#
loop_
_entity.id
_entity.type
_entity.pdbx_description
1 polymer ?
#
loop_
_entity_poly.entity_id
_entity_poly.type
_entity_poly.pdbx_seq_one_letter_code
_entity_poly.pdbx_strand_id
1 'polypeptide(L)'
;DGGMRSAVNADLARGAQRVVVLAPTAAAFGPMPRLSAQVAALRAAGSQVAVVAPDAAARAAIGRNVLDPARRAAAARAGRAQAAAVRDEVAAVWG
;
A
#
# COMPACT_ATOMS: atom_id res chain seq x y z
N ASP A 1 -3.58 2.09 -17.30
CA ASP A 1 -2.92 1.36 -16.21
C ASP A 1 -3.93 0.42 -15.52
N GLY A 2 -3.49 -0.47 -14.62
CA GLY A 2 -4.39 -1.33 -13.83
C GLY A 2 -5.11 -0.62 -12.67
N GLY A 3 -4.84 0.67 -12.47
CA GLY A 3 -5.43 1.53 -11.45
C GLY A 3 -6.93 1.73 -11.64
N MET A 4 -7.43 1.65 -12.87
CA MET A 4 -8.88 1.70 -13.19
C MET A 4 -9.67 0.53 -12.59
N ARG A 5 -9.03 -0.64 -12.40
CA ARG A 5 -9.64 -1.82 -11.78
C ARG A 5 -9.58 -1.72 -10.25
N SER A 6 -8.40 -1.41 -9.72
CA SER A 6 -8.15 -1.21 -8.30
C SER A 6 -6.91 -0.35 -8.12
N ALA A 7 -6.89 0.50 -7.09
CA ALA A 7 -5.72 1.29 -6.74
C ALA A 7 -4.50 0.44 -6.32
N VAL A 8 -4.72 -0.83 -5.93
CA VAL A 8 -3.67 -1.69 -5.36
C VAL A 8 -3.61 -3.09 -5.98
N ASN A 9 -4.73 -3.64 -6.45
CA ASN A 9 -4.80 -4.98 -7.07
C ASN A 9 -4.19 -6.11 -6.20
N ALA A 10 -4.30 -6.00 -4.86
CA ALA A 10 -3.75 -6.98 -3.92
C ALA A 10 -4.35 -8.37 -4.10
N ASP A 11 -5.60 -8.46 -4.56
CA ASP A 11 -6.28 -9.73 -4.81
C ASP A 11 -5.63 -10.61 -5.90
N LEU A 12 -4.79 -10.02 -6.76
CA LEU A 12 -3.99 -10.77 -7.74
C LEU A 12 -2.92 -11.66 -7.09
N ALA A 13 -2.61 -11.45 -5.81
CA ALA A 13 -1.65 -12.27 -5.06
C ALA A 13 -2.26 -13.58 -4.50
N ARG A 14 -3.48 -13.95 -4.90
CA ARG A 14 -4.14 -15.19 -4.44
C ARG A 14 -3.25 -16.40 -4.69
N GLY A 15 -3.14 -17.27 -3.68
CA GLY A 15 -2.28 -18.46 -3.72
C GLY A 15 -0.87 -18.21 -3.17
N ALA A 16 -0.46 -16.97 -2.96
CA ALA A 16 0.78 -16.65 -2.26
C ALA A 16 0.62 -16.88 -0.74
N GLN A 17 1.63 -17.48 -0.11
CA GLN A 17 1.65 -17.69 1.34
C GLN A 17 1.96 -16.40 2.13
N ARG A 18 2.77 -15.51 1.54
CA ARG A 18 3.27 -14.27 2.16
C ARG A 18 3.09 -13.13 1.16
N VAL A 19 2.47 -12.03 1.59
CA VAL A 19 2.15 -10.88 0.73
C VAL A 19 2.50 -9.59 1.47
N VAL A 20 3.38 -8.78 0.88
CA VAL A 20 3.62 -7.40 1.32
C VAL A 20 2.96 -6.46 0.33
N VAL A 21 1.93 -5.75 0.77
CA VAL A 21 1.18 -4.82 -0.07
C VAL A 21 1.73 -3.41 0.08
N LEU A 22 2.25 -2.83 -1.00
CA LEU A 22 2.61 -1.42 -1.07
C LEU A 22 1.43 -0.62 -1.67
N ALA A 23 0.62 -0.01 -0.82
CA ALA A 23 -0.57 0.71 -1.23
C ALA A 23 -0.27 2.22 -1.34
N PRO A 24 -0.16 2.80 -2.55
CA PRO A 24 0.12 4.24 -2.72
C PRO A 24 -1.01 5.12 -2.15
N THR A 25 -2.21 4.55 -2.00
CA THR A 25 -3.34 5.12 -1.28
C THR A 25 -4.18 3.96 -0.72
N ALA A 26 -4.79 4.18 0.44
CA ALA A 26 -5.81 3.27 0.98
C ALA A 26 -7.23 3.61 0.46
N ALA A 27 -7.37 4.74 -0.26
CA ALA A 27 -8.64 5.16 -0.82
C ALA A 27 -9.03 4.32 -2.03
N ALA A 28 -10.32 4.03 -2.15
CA ALA A 28 -10.94 3.52 -3.37
C ALA A 28 -11.88 4.60 -3.92
N PHE A 29 -11.97 4.69 -5.24
CA PHE A 29 -12.87 5.63 -5.92
C PHE A 29 -14.09 4.89 -6.47
N GLY A 30 -15.29 5.43 -6.22
CA GLY A 30 -16.53 4.84 -6.74
C GLY A 30 -16.70 3.35 -6.40
N PRO A 31 -17.06 2.49 -7.37
CA PRO A 31 -17.31 1.06 -7.14
C PRO A 31 -16.04 0.20 -7.05
N MET A 32 -14.84 0.81 -7.04
CA MET A 32 -13.60 0.05 -7.00
C MET A 32 -13.47 -0.82 -5.73
N PRO A 33 -12.93 -2.05 -5.82
CA PRO A 33 -12.73 -2.89 -4.66
C PRO A 33 -11.78 -2.23 -3.65
N ARG A 34 -12.22 -2.14 -2.38
CA ARG A 34 -11.43 -1.56 -1.30
C ARG A 34 -10.24 -2.45 -0.94
N LEU A 35 -9.10 -1.83 -0.63
CA LEU A 35 -7.90 -2.52 -0.16
C LEU A 35 -8.19 -3.43 1.04
N SER A 36 -8.98 -2.95 2.01
CA SER A 36 -9.34 -3.72 3.20
C SER A 36 -10.05 -5.03 2.86
N ALA A 37 -10.96 -5.02 1.89
CA ALA A 37 -11.66 -6.22 1.44
C ALA A 37 -10.72 -7.20 0.74
N GLN A 38 -9.79 -6.72 -0.09
CA GLN A 38 -8.81 -7.56 -0.75
C GLN A 38 -7.85 -8.22 0.25
N VAL A 39 -7.36 -7.45 1.24
CA VAL A 39 -6.49 -7.97 2.31
C VAL A 39 -7.23 -8.98 3.18
N ALA A 40 -8.50 -8.72 3.51
CA ALA A 40 -9.33 -9.68 4.25
C ALA A 40 -9.49 -11.00 3.48
N ALA A 41 -9.72 -10.95 2.17
CA ALA A 41 -9.83 -12.13 1.33
C ALA A 41 -8.52 -12.94 1.26
N LEU A 42 -7.36 -12.27 1.14
CA LEU A 42 -6.06 -12.95 1.18
C LEU A 42 -5.81 -13.65 2.52
N ARG A 43 -6.09 -12.95 3.64
CA ARG A 43 -5.94 -13.53 4.98
C ARG A 43 -6.88 -14.72 5.19
N ALA A 44 -8.13 -14.62 4.73
CA ALA A 44 -9.09 -15.73 4.76
C ALA A 44 -8.64 -16.93 3.91
N ALA A 45 -7.88 -16.70 2.84
CA ALA A 45 -7.27 -17.73 2.00
C ALA A 45 -5.95 -18.29 2.58
N GLY A 46 -5.54 -17.88 3.78
CA GLY A 46 -4.37 -18.38 4.48
C GLY A 46 -3.07 -17.59 4.23
N SER A 47 -3.11 -16.48 3.50
CA SER A 47 -1.94 -15.63 3.30
C SER A 47 -1.60 -14.83 4.56
N GLN A 48 -0.32 -14.74 4.90
CA GLN A 48 0.20 -13.72 5.81
C GLN A 48 0.35 -12.41 5.05
N VAL A 49 -0.22 -11.32 5.55
CA VAL A 49 -0.31 -10.05 4.81
C VAL A 49 0.10 -8.86 5.68
N ALA A 50 1.14 -8.15 5.25
CA ALA A 50 1.55 -6.83 5.75
C ALA A 50 1.15 -5.74 4.75
N VAL A 51 0.72 -4.57 5.23
CA VAL A 51 0.25 -3.47 4.38
C VAL A 51 1.02 -2.20 4.70
N VAL A 52 1.74 -1.67 3.72
CA VAL A 52 2.42 -0.37 3.81
C VAL A 52 1.62 0.65 3.01
N ALA A 53 1.04 1.62 3.70
CA ALA A 53 0.42 2.79 3.11
C ALA A 53 1.10 4.07 3.63
N PRO A 54 1.08 5.20 2.89
CA PRO A 54 1.66 6.45 3.36
C PRO A 54 1.08 6.86 4.72
N ASP A 55 1.97 7.08 5.69
CA ASP A 55 1.62 7.66 6.98
C ASP A 55 1.25 9.15 6.85
N ALA A 56 0.96 9.82 7.97
CA ALA A 56 0.57 11.23 7.94
C ALA A 56 1.64 12.15 7.33
N ALA A 57 2.92 11.91 7.62
CA ALA A 57 4.03 12.70 7.11
C ALA A 57 4.25 12.46 5.60
N ALA A 58 4.19 11.20 5.17
CA ALA A 58 4.27 10.82 3.77
C ALA A 58 3.09 11.40 2.96
N ARG A 59 1.86 11.35 3.49
CA ARG A 59 0.69 11.98 2.84
C ARG A 59 0.86 13.49 2.69
N ALA A 60 1.39 14.19 3.71
CA ALA A 60 1.66 15.61 3.63
C ALA A 60 2.76 15.94 2.59
N ALA A 61 3.80 15.11 2.52
CA ALA A 61 4.88 15.25 1.54
C ALA A 61 4.41 15.01 0.10
N ILE A 62 3.52 14.03 -0.12
CA ILE A 62 2.85 13.76 -1.40
C ILE A 62 1.98 14.95 -1.81
N GLY A 63 1.20 15.49 -0.88
CA GLY A 63 0.32 16.63 -1.14
C GLY A 63 -0.96 16.26 -1.90
N ARG A 64 -1.77 17.27 -2.22
CA ARG A 64 -3.10 17.10 -2.84
C ARG A 64 -3.04 16.78 -4.33
N ASN A 65 -2.06 17.35 -5.04
CA ASN A 65 -1.80 17.00 -6.43
C ASN A 65 -0.76 15.89 -6.48
N VAL A 66 -1.21 14.63 -6.52
CA VAL A 66 -0.33 13.46 -6.53
C VAL A 66 0.54 13.35 -7.79
N LEU A 67 0.26 14.16 -8.81
CA LEU A 67 1.02 14.23 -10.06
C LEU A 67 2.00 15.42 -10.11
N ASP A 68 2.12 16.19 -9.02
CA ASP A 68 3.06 17.31 -8.95
C ASP A 68 4.53 16.81 -8.92
N PRO A 69 5.33 17.05 -9.99
CA PRO A 69 6.70 16.59 -10.05
C PRO A 69 7.59 17.23 -8.97
N ALA A 70 7.25 18.43 -8.47
CA ALA A 70 8.01 19.11 -7.42
C ALA A 70 7.93 18.35 -6.08
N ARG A 71 6.91 17.51 -5.89
CA ARG A 71 6.71 16.72 -4.66
C ARG A 71 7.47 15.40 -4.62
N ARG A 72 7.94 14.90 -5.78
CA ARG A 72 8.58 13.57 -5.90
C ARG A 72 9.71 13.33 -4.90
N ALA A 73 10.64 14.29 -4.79
CA ALA A 73 11.79 14.16 -3.90
C ALA A 73 11.39 14.14 -2.41
N ALA A 74 10.43 14.98 -2.02
CA ALA A 74 9.93 15.01 -0.66
C ALA A 74 9.17 13.72 -0.30
N ALA A 75 8.31 13.22 -1.19
CA ALA A 75 7.57 11.97 -1.01
C ALA A 75 8.53 10.78 -0.85
N ALA A 76 9.57 10.67 -1.67
CA ALA A 76 10.56 9.60 -1.57
C ALA A 76 11.33 9.63 -0.24
N ARG A 77 11.71 10.81 0.25
CA ARG A 77 12.36 10.96 1.56
C ARG A 77 11.42 10.59 2.71
N ALA A 78 10.17 11.01 2.65
CA ALA A 78 9.17 10.66 3.66
C ALA A 78 8.92 9.15 3.71
N GLY A 79 8.81 8.47 2.55
CA GLY A 79 8.71 7.01 2.50
C GLY A 79 9.92 6.29 3.09
N ARG A 80 11.15 6.79 2.83
CA ARG A 80 12.37 6.25 3.48
C ARG A 80 12.38 6.45 4.99
N ALA A 81 11.93 7.61 5.47
CA ALA A 81 11.83 7.86 6.91
C ALA A 81 10.77 6.94 7.57
N GLN A 82 9.63 6.74 6.91
CA GLN A 82 8.56 5.84 7.37
C GLN A 82 9.03 4.37 7.47
N ALA A 83 10.02 3.95 6.67
CA ALA A 83 10.47 2.56 6.61
C ALA A 83 10.80 1.97 8.00
N ALA A 84 11.40 2.77 8.88
CA ALA A 84 11.73 2.33 10.24
C ALA A 84 10.50 1.90 11.06
N ALA A 85 9.35 2.54 10.84
CA ALA A 85 8.11 2.25 11.57
C ALA A 85 7.38 0.99 11.08
N VAL A 86 7.63 0.56 9.84
CA VAL A 86 6.95 -0.61 9.22
C VAL A 86 7.87 -1.82 9.08
N ARG A 87 9.17 -1.67 9.35
CA ARG A 87 10.19 -2.70 9.07
C ARG A 87 9.88 -4.02 9.79
N ASP A 88 9.44 -3.98 11.05
CA ASP A 88 9.25 -5.17 11.87
C ASP A 88 7.99 -5.93 11.43
N GLU A 89 6.90 -5.21 11.06
CA GLU A 89 5.70 -5.80 10.46
C GLU A 89 6.00 -6.48 9.12
N VAL A 90 6.78 -5.81 8.27
CA VAL A 90 7.20 -6.37 6.97
C VAL A 90 8.11 -7.59 7.16
N ALA A 91 9.06 -7.52 8.11
CA ALA A 91 9.96 -8.63 8.43
C ALA A 91 9.21 -9.85 8.96
N ALA A 92 8.15 -9.66 9.74
CA ALA A 92 7.31 -10.77 10.23
C ALA A 92 6.63 -11.56 9.10
N VAL A 93 6.43 -10.95 7.92
CA VAL A 93 5.82 -11.60 6.75
C VAL A 93 6.86 -12.08 5.74
N TRP A 94 7.92 -11.31 5.48
CA TRP A 94 8.86 -11.55 4.39
C TRP A 94 10.21 -12.13 4.82
N GLY A 95 10.55 -12.04 6.11
CA GLY A 95 11.80 -12.53 6.70
C GLY A 95 11.85 -14.04 6.96
#